data_AF-A0A084SID1-F1
#
_entry.id   AF-A0A084SID1-F1
#
_cell.length_a   1.000
_cell.length_b   1.000
_cell.length_c   1.000
_cell.angle_alpha   90.00
_cell.angle_beta   90.00
_cell.angle_gamma   90.00
#
_symmetry.space_group_name_H-M   'P 1'
#
loop_
_entity.id
_entity.type
_entity.pdbx_description
1 polymer ?
#
loop_
_entity_poly.entity_id
_entity_poly.type
_entity_poly.pdbx_seq_one_letter_code
_entity_poly.pdbx_strand_id
1 'polypeptide(L)'
;MEVRARILVLTEDSGGQAQPTIQKLLKEALKLVDGSVDLNPNRIRLEPLPENERALLAVRANQWKEQPPTIETIRLLDLIATRLVEPAGFVVFHFDTDRVWAERHNSENRQKFETLIRERVRHILRGEVPAPRFGPQRPRPTLTAEQIELALKRLLVLSPCYSIESWLYQSTNEVLVHCQERHDSEAHVLRIQSWAVDRKLLDDVSRPKHEALTCVGDLHNEALAKTFPAEEVWLAERSFFESVERLRACSALVEALGYGGPHV
;
A
#
# COMPACT_ATOMS: atom_id res chain seq x y z
N MET A 1 -6.56 -0.21 -26.54
CA MET A 1 -7.36 -0.46 -25.33
C MET A 1 -7.09 0.66 -24.35
N GLU A 2 -8.14 1.28 -23.82
CA GLU A 2 -8.02 2.33 -22.83
C GLU A 2 -7.65 1.74 -21.46
N VAL A 3 -6.81 2.44 -20.69
CA VAL A 3 -6.39 2.00 -19.36
C VAL A 3 -7.60 2.08 -18.43
N ARG A 4 -8.00 0.95 -17.83
CA ARG A 4 -9.16 0.85 -16.93
C ARG A 4 -8.88 1.33 -15.53
N ALA A 5 -7.65 1.16 -15.05
CA ALA A 5 -7.21 1.70 -13.77
C ALA A 5 -5.79 2.24 -13.87
N ARG A 6 -5.60 3.46 -13.38
CA ARG A 6 -4.30 4.10 -13.15
C ARG A 6 -4.10 4.26 -11.65
N ILE A 7 -3.40 3.31 -11.04
CA ILE A 7 -3.22 3.27 -9.59
C ILE A 7 -1.89 3.93 -9.24
N LEU A 8 -1.96 5.07 -8.57
CA LEU A 8 -0.80 5.70 -7.94
C LEU A 8 -0.51 4.98 -6.61
N VAL A 9 0.61 4.27 -6.57
CA VAL A 9 1.09 3.52 -5.42
C VAL A 9 2.11 4.37 -4.68
N LEU A 10 1.80 4.71 -3.44
CA LEU A 10 2.61 5.57 -2.57
C LEU A 10 3.05 4.73 -1.37
N THR A 11 4.30 4.87 -0.92
CA THR A 11 4.82 4.16 0.26
C THR A 11 5.62 5.13 1.14
N GLU A 12 5.45 5.04 2.46
CA GLU A 12 6.26 5.82 3.40
C GLU A 12 7.70 5.28 3.54
N ASP A 13 7.94 4.01 3.19
CA ASP A 13 9.27 3.42 3.19
C ASP A 13 10.13 4.01 2.06
N SER A 14 11.32 4.49 2.44
CA SER A 14 12.29 5.11 1.54
C SER A 14 13.36 4.15 1.01
N GLY A 15 13.34 2.88 1.42
CA GLY A 15 14.27 1.86 0.95
C GLY A 15 14.22 1.70 -0.58
N GLY A 16 15.37 1.42 -1.20
CA GLY A 16 15.46 1.28 -2.66
C GLY A 16 14.56 0.18 -3.24
N GLN A 17 14.19 -0.83 -2.43
CA GLN A 17 13.28 -1.91 -2.80
C GLN A 17 11.83 -1.68 -2.33
N ALA A 18 11.52 -0.60 -1.62
CA ALA A 18 10.19 -0.37 -1.03
C ALA A 18 9.09 -0.32 -2.10
N GLN A 19 9.27 0.53 -3.12
CA GLN A 19 8.28 0.68 -4.19
C GLN A 19 7.99 -0.62 -4.96
N PRO A 20 8.99 -1.34 -5.52
CA PRO A 20 8.72 -2.59 -6.24
C PRO A 20 8.10 -3.65 -5.33
N THR A 21 8.49 -3.68 -4.04
CA THR A 21 7.89 -4.56 -3.03
C THR A 21 6.41 -4.29 -2.84
N ILE A 22 6.02 -3.04 -2.56
CA ILE A 22 4.60 -2.68 -2.37
C ILE A 22 3.79 -2.90 -3.65
N GLN A 23 4.34 -2.60 -4.84
CA GLN A 23 3.64 -2.89 -6.09
C GLN A 23 3.44 -4.39 -6.31
N LYS A 24 4.41 -5.22 -5.94
CA LYS A 24 4.27 -6.69 -6.00
C LYS A 24 3.19 -7.19 -5.04
N LEU A 25 3.20 -6.73 -3.79
CA LEU A 25 2.18 -7.09 -2.80
C LEU A 25 0.79 -6.61 -3.22
N LEU A 26 0.68 -5.39 -3.76
CA LEU A 26 -0.58 -4.89 -4.32
C LEU A 26 -1.08 -5.78 -5.47
N LYS A 27 -0.21 -6.21 -6.38
CA LYS A 27 -0.62 -7.13 -7.46
C LYS A 27 -1.20 -8.43 -6.90
N GLU A 28 -0.58 -9.00 -5.87
CA GLU A 28 -1.14 -10.20 -5.23
C GLU A 28 -2.48 -9.91 -4.54
N ALA A 29 -2.62 -8.77 -3.87
CA ALA A 29 -3.89 -8.34 -3.29
C ALA A 29 -5.00 -8.15 -4.36
N LEU A 30 -4.67 -7.57 -5.52
CA LEU A 30 -5.62 -7.38 -6.62
C LEU A 30 -6.13 -8.71 -7.21
N LYS A 31 -5.29 -9.75 -7.25
CA LYS A 31 -5.71 -11.10 -7.65
C LYS A 31 -6.72 -11.71 -6.68
N LEU A 32 -6.65 -11.34 -5.40
CA LEU A 32 -7.64 -11.77 -4.40
C LEU A 32 -8.92 -10.94 -4.45
N VAL A 33 -8.85 -9.69 -4.93
CA VAL A 33 -10.06 -8.88 -5.18
C VAL A 33 -10.87 -9.46 -6.34
N ASP A 34 -10.20 -9.82 -7.43
CA ASP A 34 -10.81 -10.49 -8.58
C ASP A 34 -9.85 -11.55 -9.15
N GLY A 35 -10.21 -12.82 -9.00
CA GLY A 35 -9.39 -13.95 -9.48
C GLY A 35 -9.21 -14.02 -11.00
N SER A 36 -10.02 -13.27 -11.76
CA SER A 36 -9.94 -13.15 -13.22
C SER A 36 -9.19 -11.90 -13.70
N VAL A 37 -8.63 -11.12 -12.77
CA VAL A 37 -7.97 -9.85 -13.07
C VAL A 37 -6.85 -10.01 -14.11
N ASP A 38 -6.87 -9.15 -15.11
CA ASP A 38 -5.80 -9.02 -16.09
C ASP A 38 -4.89 -7.86 -15.70
N LEU A 39 -3.77 -8.18 -15.04
CA LEU A 39 -2.77 -7.21 -14.57
C LEU A 39 -1.85 -6.70 -15.71
N ASN A 40 -2.24 -6.84 -16.97
CA ASN A 40 -1.53 -6.25 -18.09
C ASN A 40 -1.39 -4.72 -17.89
N PRO A 41 -0.18 -4.14 -18.00
CA PRO A 41 0.05 -2.70 -17.82
C PRO A 41 -0.75 -1.78 -18.76
N ASN A 42 -1.26 -2.32 -19.87
CA ASN A 42 -2.15 -1.59 -20.79
C ASN A 42 -3.59 -1.50 -20.28
N ARG A 43 -3.98 -2.31 -19.28
CA ARG A 43 -5.30 -2.29 -18.63
C ARG A 43 -5.22 -1.71 -17.23
N ILE A 44 -4.30 -2.20 -16.42
CA ILE A 44 -4.08 -1.78 -15.03
C ILE A 44 -2.65 -1.25 -14.93
N ARG A 45 -2.52 0.08 -14.85
CA ARG A 45 -1.21 0.73 -14.74
C ARG A 45 -0.93 1.09 -13.29
N LEU A 46 0.08 0.46 -12.71
CA LEU A 46 0.63 0.85 -11.42
C LEU A 46 1.71 1.91 -11.64
N GLU A 47 1.58 3.04 -10.98
CA GLU A 47 2.51 4.17 -11.03
C GLU A 47 3.02 4.49 -9.62
N PRO A 48 4.15 5.19 -9.44
CA PRO A 48 5.14 5.49 -10.47
C PRO A 48 5.72 4.20 -11.08
N LEU A 49 6.07 4.29 -12.36
CA LEU A 49 6.87 3.24 -12.99
C LEU A 49 8.24 3.21 -12.30
N PRO A 50 8.88 2.04 -12.15
CA PRO A 50 10.17 1.91 -11.46
C PRO A 50 11.25 2.91 -11.92
N GLU A 51 11.24 3.28 -13.20
CA GLU A 51 12.14 4.24 -13.82
C GLU A 51 11.87 5.72 -13.47
N ASN A 52 10.78 6.05 -12.78
CA ASN A 52 10.38 7.43 -12.49
C ASN A 52 10.73 7.88 -11.06
N GLU A 53 12.04 8.03 -10.80
CA GLU A 53 12.58 8.43 -9.49
C GLU A 53 12.05 9.77 -8.96
N ARG A 54 11.72 10.72 -9.84
CA ARG A 54 11.20 12.04 -9.43
C ARG A 54 9.81 11.95 -8.81
N ALA A 55 8.97 11.02 -9.28
CA ALA A 55 7.67 10.77 -8.67
C ALA A 55 7.80 10.09 -7.29
N LEU A 56 8.88 9.35 -7.06
CA LEU A 56 9.18 8.70 -5.78
C LEU A 56 9.62 9.67 -4.69
N LEU A 57 10.19 10.83 -5.05
CA LEU A 57 10.68 11.82 -4.07
C LEU A 57 9.58 12.46 -3.23
N ALA A 58 8.32 12.50 -3.72
CA ALA A 58 7.21 13.15 -3.03
C ALA A 58 6.65 12.37 -1.81
N VAL A 59 7.06 11.11 -1.63
CA VAL A 59 6.55 10.22 -0.56
C VAL A 59 7.66 9.71 0.35
N ARG A 60 8.90 10.20 0.21
CA ARG A 60 10.02 9.63 0.98
C ARG A 60 9.85 9.92 2.47
N ALA A 61 9.93 8.85 3.27
CA ALA A 61 9.95 8.86 4.73
C ALA A 61 8.63 9.34 5.38
N ASN A 62 8.67 9.45 6.71
CA ASN A 62 7.57 9.95 7.55
C ASN A 62 7.21 11.45 7.31
N GLN A 63 7.67 12.07 6.22
CA GLN A 63 7.48 13.50 5.92
C GLN A 63 6.00 13.88 5.81
N TRP A 64 5.16 12.95 5.37
CA TRP A 64 3.72 13.15 5.28
C TRP A 64 3.04 13.43 6.65
N LYS A 65 3.75 13.13 7.75
CA LYS A 65 3.32 13.37 9.14
C LYS A 65 3.73 14.75 9.67
N GLU A 66 4.52 15.54 8.92
CA GLU A 66 5.09 16.81 9.40
C GLU A 66 4.04 17.92 9.59
N GLN A 67 4.25 18.73 10.65
CA GLN A 67 3.43 19.88 11.00
C GLN A 67 4.33 21.07 11.37
N PRO A 68 4.24 22.21 10.65
CA PRO A 68 3.39 22.45 9.49
C PRO A 68 3.77 21.60 8.26
N PRO A 69 2.86 21.36 7.30
CA PRO A 69 3.18 20.58 6.09
C PRO A 69 4.29 21.23 5.25
N THR A 70 5.22 20.40 4.80
CA THR A 70 6.31 20.79 3.88
C THR A 70 5.81 21.00 2.45
N ILE A 71 6.68 21.57 1.60
CA ILE A 71 6.41 21.71 0.16
C ILE A 71 6.18 20.33 -0.48
N GLU A 72 6.93 19.32 -0.04
CA GLU A 72 6.83 17.93 -0.47
C GLU A 72 5.48 17.35 -0.08
N THR A 73 5.03 17.59 1.16
CA THR A 73 3.69 17.19 1.63
C THR A 73 2.60 17.85 0.80
N ILE A 74 2.73 19.15 0.50
CA ILE A 74 1.76 19.87 -0.34
C ILE A 74 1.73 19.28 -1.75
N ARG A 75 2.88 18.95 -2.34
CA ARG A 75 2.97 18.27 -3.66
C ARG A 75 2.35 16.89 -3.64
N LEU A 76 2.56 16.12 -2.57
CA LEU A 76 1.95 14.80 -2.38
C LEU A 76 0.43 14.90 -2.37
N LEU A 77 -0.13 15.80 -1.57
CA LEU A 77 -1.58 16.01 -1.48
C LEU A 77 -2.19 16.45 -2.81
N ASP A 78 -1.49 17.34 -3.52
CA ASP A 78 -1.90 17.81 -4.85
C ASP A 78 -1.87 16.70 -5.91
N LEU A 79 -0.84 15.84 -5.86
CA LEU A 79 -0.71 14.67 -6.72
C LEU A 79 -1.84 13.66 -6.47
N ILE A 80 -2.15 13.38 -5.20
CA ILE A 80 -3.27 12.52 -4.81
C ILE A 80 -4.58 13.11 -5.34
N ALA A 81 -4.87 14.38 -5.06
CA ALA A 81 -6.10 15.03 -5.53
C ALA A 81 -6.22 15.00 -7.07
N THR A 82 -5.13 15.28 -7.78
CA THR A 82 -5.09 15.22 -9.25
C THR A 82 -5.43 13.83 -9.76
N ARG A 83 -4.86 12.78 -9.15
CA ARG A 83 -5.17 11.40 -9.52
C ARG A 83 -6.64 11.06 -9.27
N LEU A 84 -7.18 11.44 -8.11
CA LEU A 84 -8.55 11.11 -7.72
C LEU A 84 -9.62 11.84 -8.54
N VAL A 85 -9.28 12.91 -9.26
CA VAL A 85 -10.16 13.57 -10.22
C VAL A 85 -10.31 12.78 -11.53
N GLU A 86 -9.32 11.95 -11.90
CA GLU A 86 -9.39 11.16 -13.13
C GLU A 86 -10.45 10.05 -13.00
N PRO A 87 -11.30 9.79 -14.01
CA PRO A 87 -12.31 8.72 -13.96
C PRO A 87 -11.73 7.31 -13.73
N ALA A 88 -10.53 7.02 -14.23
CA ALA A 88 -9.82 5.76 -14.01
C ALA A 88 -8.74 5.87 -12.92
N GLY A 89 -8.72 6.96 -12.14
CA GLY A 89 -7.67 7.25 -11.18
C GLY A 89 -7.91 6.63 -9.81
N PHE A 90 -6.91 5.92 -9.30
CA PHE A 90 -6.89 5.35 -7.95
C PHE A 90 -5.60 5.72 -7.24
N VAL A 91 -5.64 5.73 -5.91
CA VAL A 91 -4.45 5.87 -5.07
C VAL A 91 -4.43 4.75 -4.06
N VAL A 92 -3.30 4.06 -3.94
CA VAL A 92 -3.02 3.11 -2.86
C VAL A 92 -1.88 3.67 -2.05
N PHE A 93 -2.16 4.03 -0.79
CA PHE A 93 -1.19 4.58 0.14
C PHE A 93 -0.75 3.50 1.12
N HIS A 94 0.54 3.22 1.16
CA HIS A 94 1.16 2.30 2.10
C HIS A 94 1.75 3.05 3.30
N PHE A 95 1.40 2.58 4.49
CA PHE A 95 2.04 2.96 5.75
C PHE A 95 2.01 1.80 6.74
N ASP A 96 3.03 1.70 7.57
CA ASP A 96 3.10 0.75 8.67
C ASP A 96 2.21 1.24 9.82
N THR A 97 1.49 0.33 10.48
CA THR A 97 0.59 0.77 11.57
C THR A 97 1.31 1.07 12.88
N ASP A 98 2.59 0.67 13.02
CA ASP A 98 3.38 0.71 14.26
C ASP A 98 2.70 0.02 15.46
N ARG A 99 1.73 -0.85 15.17
CA ARG A 99 0.93 -1.59 16.16
C ARG A 99 0.76 -3.03 15.73
N VAL A 100 0.96 -3.93 16.69
CA VAL A 100 0.56 -5.33 16.55
C VAL A 100 -0.95 -5.45 16.33
N TRP A 101 -1.40 -6.58 15.78
CA TRP A 101 -2.80 -6.82 15.44
C TRP A 101 -3.75 -6.63 16.62
N ALA A 102 -3.38 -7.12 17.81
CA ALA A 102 -4.15 -6.93 19.03
C ALA A 102 -4.40 -5.44 19.36
N GLU A 103 -3.51 -4.54 18.95
CA GLU A 103 -3.55 -3.09 19.23
C GLU A 103 -3.96 -2.25 18.01
N ARG A 104 -4.31 -2.86 16.88
CA ARG A 104 -4.47 -2.16 15.58
C ARG A 104 -5.44 -0.98 15.59
N HIS A 105 -6.45 -0.98 16.46
CA HIS A 105 -7.41 0.11 16.60
C HIS A 105 -6.80 1.39 17.17
N ASN A 106 -5.65 1.28 17.85
CA ASN A 106 -4.92 2.40 18.47
C ASN A 106 -3.74 2.89 17.60
N SER A 107 -3.72 2.55 16.31
CA SER A 107 -2.67 3.00 15.40
C SER A 107 -2.76 4.52 15.17
N GLU A 108 -1.74 5.24 15.64
CA GLU A 108 -1.57 6.67 15.38
C GLU A 108 -1.41 6.93 13.88
N ASN A 109 -0.73 6.05 13.14
CA ASN A 109 -0.55 6.20 11.70
C ASN A 109 -1.88 6.09 10.94
N ARG A 110 -2.82 5.23 11.37
CA ARG A 110 -4.18 5.21 10.82
C ARG A 110 -4.92 6.53 11.06
N GLN A 111 -4.85 7.07 12.28
CA GLN A 111 -5.49 8.36 12.61
C GLN A 111 -4.86 9.54 11.84
N LYS A 112 -3.52 9.54 11.72
CA LYS A 112 -2.79 10.53 10.92
C LYS A 112 -3.13 10.42 9.44
N PHE A 113 -3.29 9.22 8.89
CA PHE A 113 -3.67 9.09 7.49
C PHE A 113 -5.04 9.74 7.22
N GLU A 114 -6.03 9.47 8.07
CA GLU A 114 -7.35 10.09 7.93
C GLU A 114 -7.29 11.62 8.03
N THR A 115 -6.59 12.16 9.03
CA THR A 115 -6.54 13.61 9.26
C THR A 115 -5.58 14.38 8.35
N LEU A 116 -4.41 13.82 8.05
CA LEU A 116 -3.33 14.51 7.33
C LEU A 116 -3.36 14.24 5.83
N ILE A 117 -3.90 13.11 5.40
CA ILE A 117 -4.02 12.78 3.97
C ILE A 117 -5.47 12.93 3.53
N ARG A 118 -6.40 12.14 4.07
CA ARG A 118 -7.77 12.08 3.56
C ARG A 118 -8.51 13.41 3.70
N GLU A 119 -8.54 14.00 4.89
CA GLU A 119 -9.20 15.31 5.12
C GLU A 119 -8.54 16.43 4.31
N ARG A 120 -7.20 16.48 4.25
CA ARG A 120 -6.51 17.53 3.48
C ARG A 120 -6.76 17.40 1.97
N VAL A 121 -6.77 16.18 1.44
CA VAL A 121 -7.16 15.94 0.03
C VAL A 121 -8.61 16.35 -0.20
N ARG A 122 -9.52 16.09 0.75
CA ARG A 122 -10.91 16.58 0.68
C ARG A 122 -10.97 18.10 0.55
N HIS A 123 -10.24 18.85 1.38
CA HIS A 123 -10.17 20.31 1.30
C HIS A 123 -9.64 20.80 -0.05
N ILE A 124 -8.63 20.12 -0.61
CA ILE A 124 -8.10 20.44 -1.95
C ILE A 124 -9.15 20.18 -3.03
N LEU A 125 -9.87 19.06 -2.97
CA LEU A 125 -10.93 18.72 -3.94
C LEU A 125 -12.12 19.68 -3.87
N ARG A 126 -12.39 20.28 -2.69
CA ARG A 126 -13.39 21.35 -2.51
C ARG A 126 -12.92 22.72 -3.02
N GLY A 127 -11.63 22.88 -3.34
CA GLY A 127 -11.05 24.17 -3.72
C GLY A 127 -10.84 25.13 -2.54
N GLU A 128 -10.87 24.63 -1.30
CA GLU A 128 -10.66 25.44 -0.09
C GLU A 128 -9.17 25.78 0.13
N VAL A 129 -8.28 25.01 -0.49
CA VAL A 129 -6.84 25.22 -0.47
C VAL A 129 -6.39 25.70 -1.86
N PRO A 130 -5.68 26.83 -1.97
CA PRO A 130 -5.13 27.28 -3.25
C PRO A 130 -4.25 26.21 -3.89
N ALA A 131 -4.46 25.96 -5.18
CA ALA A 131 -3.61 25.02 -5.92
C ALA A 131 -2.15 25.50 -5.85
N PRO A 132 -1.20 24.62 -5.51
CA PRO A 132 0.21 24.96 -5.52
C PRO A 132 0.65 25.41 -6.92
N ARG A 133 1.47 26.46 -7.00
CA ARG A 133 1.98 26.97 -8.28
C ARG A 133 3.20 26.17 -8.74
N PHE A 134 3.04 24.86 -8.91
CA PHE A 134 4.11 23.97 -9.38
C PHE A 134 3.77 23.44 -10.78
N GLY A 135 4.32 24.05 -11.83
CA GLY A 135 4.20 23.58 -13.22
C GLY A 135 2.91 24.01 -13.93
N PRO A 136 2.66 23.47 -15.14
CA PRO A 136 1.50 23.84 -15.97
C PRO A 136 0.20 23.44 -15.27
N GLN A 137 -0.58 24.45 -14.87
CA GLN A 137 -1.86 24.23 -14.20
C GLN A 137 -2.93 23.83 -15.21
N ARG A 138 -3.38 22.59 -15.14
CA ARG A 138 -4.69 22.23 -15.71
C ARG A 138 -5.75 22.65 -14.70
N PRO A 139 -6.79 23.38 -15.12
CA PRO A 139 -7.92 23.68 -14.23
C PRO A 139 -8.49 22.36 -13.70
N ARG A 140 -8.63 22.25 -12.37
CA ARG A 140 -9.40 21.14 -11.80
C ARG A 140 -10.88 21.37 -12.10
N PRO A 141 -11.63 20.33 -12.48
CA PRO A 141 -13.07 20.43 -12.57
C PRO A 141 -13.63 20.72 -11.18
N THR A 142 -14.64 21.58 -11.11
CA THR A 142 -15.43 21.77 -9.90
C THR A 142 -16.24 20.50 -9.65
N LEU A 143 -16.04 19.87 -8.50
CA LEU A 143 -16.76 18.67 -8.09
C LEU A 143 -17.89 19.03 -7.11
N THR A 144 -19.00 18.31 -7.21
CA THR A 144 -20.06 18.29 -6.19
C THR A 144 -19.59 17.55 -4.93
N ALA A 145 -20.26 17.75 -3.80
CA ALA A 145 -19.93 17.07 -2.55
C ALA A 145 -19.96 15.53 -2.70
N GLU A 146 -20.96 15.01 -3.41
CA GLU A 146 -21.08 13.58 -3.68
C GLU A 146 -19.93 13.05 -4.54
N GLN A 147 -19.53 13.80 -5.58
CA GLN A 147 -18.38 13.44 -6.41
C GLN A 147 -17.07 13.43 -5.64
N ILE A 148 -16.90 14.34 -4.66
CA ILE A 148 -15.72 14.37 -3.79
C ILE A 148 -15.66 13.11 -2.93
N GLU A 149 -16.76 12.72 -2.29
CA GLU A 149 -16.78 11.51 -1.46
C GLU A 149 -16.59 10.24 -2.30
N LEU A 150 -17.15 10.19 -3.51
CA LEU A 150 -16.87 9.10 -4.47
C LEU A 150 -15.38 9.05 -4.88
N ALA A 151 -14.76 10.20 -5.12
CA ALA A 151 -13.33 10.27 -5.43
C ALA A 151 -12.48 9.80 -4.24
N LEU A 152 -12.80 10.20 -3.01
CA LEU A 152 -12.09 9.80 -1.80
C LEU A 152 -12.22 8.30 -1.49
N LYS A 153 -13.30 7.63 -1.92
CA LYS A 153 -13.40 6.15 -1.83
C LYS A 153 -12.34 5.42 -2.67
N ARG A 154 -11.71 6.09 -3.63
CA ARG A 154 -10.60 5.55 -4.45
C ARG A 154 -9.22 5.85 -3.87
N LEU A 155 -9.16 6.51 -2.70
CA LEU A 155 -7.97 6.62 -1.86
C LEU A 155 -7.96 5.46 -0.86
N LEU A 156 -7.20 4.43 -1.24
CA LEU A 156 -7.13 3.10 -0.61
C LEU A 156 -5.82 2.95 0.18
N VAL A 157 -5.74 1.93 1.04
CA VAL A 157 -4.62 1.76 1.98
C VAL A 157 -4.11 0.32 2.02
N LEU A 158 -2.79 0.16 1.99
CA LEU A 158 -2.08 -1.03 2.45
C LEU A 158 -1.45 -0.71 3.81
N SER A 159 -1.85 -1.41 4.87
CA SER A 159 -1.38 -1.08 6.23
C SER A 159 -1.03 -2.33 7.02
N PRO A 160 0.20 -2.86 6.85
CA PRO A 160 0.67 -4.01 7.62
C PRO A 160 0.68 -3.73 9.12
N CYS A 161 0.45 -4.77 9.93
CA CYS A 161 0.60 -4.63 11.38
C CYS A 161 2.06 -4.53 11.77
N TYR A 162 2.34 -3.58 12.65
CA TYR A 162 3.66 -3.13 13.06
C TYR A 162 4.53 -2.59 11.92
N SER A 163 4.95 -3.42 10.98
CA SER A 163 5.74 -3.05 9.81
C SER A 163 5.52 -4.01 8.64
N ILE A 164 5.98 -3.64 7.43
CA ILE A 164 5.86 -4.45 6.21
C ILE A 164 6.44 -5.86 6.34
N GLU A 165 7.41 -6.08 7.23
CA GLU A 165 7.96 -7.42 7.49
C GLU A 165 6.93 -8.40 8.06
N SER A 166 5.85 -7.94 8.70
CA SER A 166 4.72 -8.81 9.10
C SER A 166 4.07 -9.51 7.90
N TRP A 167 4.13 -8.90 6.72
CA TRP A 167 3.70 -9.50 5.46
C TRP A 167 4.86 -10.25 4.80
N LEU A 168 6.02 -9.63 4.63
CA LEU A 168 7.12 -10.24 3.89
C LEU A 168 7.63 -11.54 4.52
N TYR A 169 7.65 -11.63 5.86
CA TYR A 169 8.11 -12.84 6.53
C TYR A 169 7.13 -14.02 6.44
N GLN A 170 5.95 -13.81 5.87
CA GLN A 170 5.01 -14.89 5.54
C GLN A 170 5.56 -15.83 4.47
N SER A 171 6.53 -15.39 3.67
CA SER A 171 7.32 -16.24 2.76
C SER A 171 8.33 -17.09 3.55
N THR A 172 7.82 -17.88 4.50
CA THR A 172 8.63 -18.56 5.54
C THR A 172 9.74 -19.44 4.99
N ASN A 173 9.52 -20.08 3.83
CA ASN A 173 10.55 -20.87 3.15
C ASN A 173 11.73 -19.99 2.69
N GLU A 174 11.44 -18.82 2.10
CA GLU A 174 12.44 -17.87 1.63
C GLU A 174 13.16 -17.18 2.81
N VAL A 175 12.40 -16.84 3.86
CA VAL A 175 12.97 -16.31 5.12
C VAL A 175 13.96 -17.31 5.72
N LEU A 176 13.63 -18.60 5.74
CA LEU A 176 14.50 -19.63 6.27
C LEU A 176 15.82 -19.71 5.51
N VAL A 177 15.77 -19.71 4.17
CA VAL A 177 16.96 -19.71 3.31
C VAL A 177 17.87 -18.52 3.66
N HIS A 178 17.34 -17.30 3.65
CA HIS A 178 18.15 -16.10 3.96
C HIS A 178 18.68 -16.08 5.40
N CYS A 179 17.92 -16.63 6.35
CA CYS A 179 18.39 -16.68 7.73
C CYS A 179 19.54 -17.69 7.91
N GLN A 180 19.49 -18.83 7.20
CA GLN A 180 20.54 -19.86 7.22
C GLN A 180 21.84 -19.43 6.54
N GLU A 181 21.77 -18.53 5.54
CA GLU A 181 22.96 -17.90 4.95
C GLU A 181 23.77 -17.07 5.97
N ARG A 182 23.14 -16.64 7.07
CA ARG A 182 23.77 -15.85 8.13
C ARG A 182 24.24 -16.70 9.31
N HIS A 183 23.46 -17.71 9.72
CA HIS A 183 23.76 -18.57 10.87
C HIS A 183 22.85 -19.81 10.96
N ASP A 184 23.22 -20.79 11.80
CA ASP A 184 22.43 -22.02 12.04
C ASP A 184 21.62 -22.00 13.36
N SER A 185 21.02 -20.86 13.71
CA SER A 185 20.25 -20.71 14.96
C SER A 185 18.97 -21.57 14.97
N GLU A 186 18.96 -22.64 15.78
CA GLU A 186 17.78 -23.50 16.00
C GLU A 186 16.56 -22.69 16.48
N ALA A 187 16.78 -21.67 17.31
CA ALA A 187 15.71 -20.80 17.79
C ALA A 187 15.03 -20.01 16.66
N HIS A 188 15.79 -19.54 15.65
CA HIS A 188 15.21 -18.87 14.49
C HIS A 188 14.46 -19.86 13.59
N VAL A 189 15.01 -21.07 13.39
CA VAL A 189 14.34 -22.13 12.62
C VAL A 189 12.98 -22.47 13.23
N LEU A 190 12.93 -22.74 14.54
CA LEU A 190 11.68 -23.03 15.26
C LEU A 190 10.68 -21.88 15.18
N ARG A 191 11.16 -20.63 15.28
CA ARG A 191 10.32 -19.44 15.13
C ARG A 191 9.70 -19.33 13.73
N ILE A 192 10.50 -19.47 12.69
CA ILE A 192 10.02 -19.41 11.29
C ILE A 192 9.04 -20.54 11.01
N GLN A 193 9.32 -21.75 11.51
CA GLN A 193 8.39 -22.88 11.41
C GLN A 193 7.06 -22.61 12.13
N SER A 194 7.11 -21.97 13.31
CA SER A 194 5.88 -21.61 14.03
C SER A 194 5.00 -20.64 13.23
N TRP A 195 5.60 -19.70 12.50
CA TRP A 195 4.87 -18.79 11.61
C TRP A 195 4.31 -19.48 10.37
N ALA A 196 5.00 -20.51 9.87
CA ALA A 196 4.49 -21.31 8.75
C ALA A 196 3.25 -22.12 9.17
N VAL A 197 3.22 -22.60 10.42
CA VAL A 197 2.08 -23.32 11.01
C VAL A 197 0.93 -22.39 11.34
N ASP A 198 1.22 -21.25 11.98
CA ASP A 198 0.22 -20.23 12.30
C ASP A 198 0.67 -18.84 11.80
N ARG A 199 0.17 -18.51 10.61
CA ARG A 199 0.44 -17.24 9.92
C ARG A 199 -0.06 -16.02 10.70
N LYS A 200 -1.02 -16.20 11.62
CA LYS A 200 -1.59 -15.09 12.41
C LYS A 200 -0.56 -14.47 13.35
N LEU A 201 0.43 -15.25 13.77
CA LEU A 201 1.42 -14.85 14.76
C LEU A 201 2.25 -13.65 14.30
N LEU A 202 2.57 -13.56 13.01
CA LEU A 202 3.45 -12.51 12.47
C LEU A 202 2.90 -11.10 12.63
N ASP A 203 1.59 -10.92 12.51
CA ASP A 203 0.94 -9.62 12.72
C ASP A 203 0.92 -9.20 14.21
N ASP A 204 1.19 -10.12 15.13
CA ASP A 204 1.35 -9.85 16.56
C ASP A 204 2.84 -9.73 17.01
N VAL A 205 3.79 -9.75 16.07
CA VAL A 205 5.21 -9.55 16.36
C VAL A 205 5.57 -8.07 16.33
N SER A 206 6.07 -7.55 17.45
CA SER A 206 6.68 -6.22 17.51
C SER A 206 8.07 -6.22 16.87
N ARG A 207 8.36 -5.22 16.05
CA ARG A 207 9.64 -5.00 15.36
C ARG A 207 10.25 -6.27 14.74
N PRO A 208 9.55 -6.94 13.80
CA PRO A 208 9.99 -8.25 13.30
C PRO A 208 11.46 -8.30 12.87
N LYS A 209 11.93 -7.28 12.14
CA LYS A 209 13.31 -7.16 11.67
C LYS A 209 14.37 -6.90 12.76
N HIS A 210 13.99 -6.27 13.87
CA HIS A 210 14.94 -5.83 14.89
C HIS A 210 14.97 -6.76 16.12
N GLU A 211 13.83 -7.38 16.46
CA GLU A 211 13.70 -8.17 17.69
C GLU A 211 13.39 -9.65 17.39
N ALA A 212 12.72 -9.97 16.28
CA ALA A 212 12.31 -11.34 15.99
C ALA A 212 13.25 -12.09 15.04
N LEU A 213 13.73 -11.47 13.97
CA LEU A 213 14.64 -12.05 12.98
C LEU A 213 15.62 -10.99 12.45
N THR A 214 16.73 -10.81 13.15
CA THR A 214 17.79 -9.88 12.75
C THR A 214 18.63 -10.36 11.56
N CYS A 215 18.49 -11.63 11.16
CA CYS A 215 19.17 -12.23 10.01
C CYS A 215 18.60 -11.76 8.66
N VAL A 216 17.33 -11.31 8.61
CA VAL A 216 16.63 -10.93 7.38
C VAL A 216 16.27 -9.45 7.42
N GLY A 217 16.89 -8.62 6.59
CA GLY A 217 16.59 -7.18 6.49
C GLY A 217 16.17 -6.73 5.09
N ASP A 218 16.14 -5.42 4.89
CA ASP A 218 15.57 -4.73 3.72
C ASP A 218 16.09 -5.23 2.37
N LEU A 219 17.33 -5.71 2.31
CA LEU A 219 17.95 -6.19 1.06
C LEU A 219 17.24 -7.43 0.48
N HIS A 220 16.46 -8.14 1.31
CA HIS A 220 15.71 -9.34 0.91
C HIS A 220 14.24 -9.02 0.57
N ASN A 221 13.77 -7.78 0.75
CA ASN A 221 12.34 -7.44 0.63
C ASN A 221 11.77 -7.83 -0.74
N GLU A 222 12.53 -7.58 -1.82
CA GLU A 222 12.10 -7.96 -3.17
C GLU A 222 11.98 -9.48 -3.36
N ALA A 223 12.90 -10.27 -2.80
CA ALA A 223 12.87 -11.72 -2.88
C ALA A 223 11.67 -12.29 -2.11
N LEU A 224 11.46 -11.82 -0.88
CA LEU A 224 10.32 -12.19 -0.04
C LEU A 224 8.98 -11.84 -0.70
N ALA A 225 8.88 -10.67 -1.34
CA ALA A 225 7.67 -10.26 -2.04
C ALA A 225 7.37 -11.13 -3.27
N LYS A 226 8.39 -11.69 -3.94
CA LYS A 226 8.21 -12.58 -5.10
C LYS A 226 7.52 -13.88 -4.73
N THR A 227 7.82 -14.42 -3.56
CA THR A 227 7.31 -15.70 -3.05
C THR A 227 6.17 -15.54 -2.04
N PHE A 228 5.61 -14.33 -1.92
CA PHE A 228 4.56 -14.01 -0.94
C PHE A 228 3.30 -14.89 -1.11
N PRO A 229 2.94 -15.69 -0.09
CA PRO A 229 1.80 -16.64 -0.15
C PRO A 229 0.48 -15.92 0.14
N ALA A 230 0.02 -15.11 -0.82
CA ALA A 230 -1.05 -14.14 -0.59
C ALA A 230 -2.38 -14.77 -0.18
N GLU A 231 -2.75 -15.91 -0.76
CA GLU A 231 -4.01 -16.60 -0.44
C GLU A 231 -4.00 -17.10 1.00
N GLU A 232 -2.93 -17.77 1.43
CA GLU A 232 -2.79 -18.30 2.79
C GLU A 232 -2.71 -17.19 3.84
N VAL A 233 -2.08 -16.06 3.49
CA VAL A 233 -2.00 -14.89 4.38
C VAL A 233 -3.34 -14.16 4.45
N TRP A 234 -4.11 -14.12 3.36
CA TRP A 234 -5.46 -13.59 3.37
C TRP A 234 -6.40 -14.47 4.22
N LEU A 235 -6.30 -15.80 4.11
CA LEU A 235 -7.03 -16.76 4.94
C LEU A 235 -6.67 -16.69 6.43
N ALA A 236 -5.55 -16.07 6.79
CA ALA A 236 -5.19 -15.83 8.18
C ALA A 236 -6.05 -14.75 8.87
N GLU A 237 -6.82 -13.96 8.11
CA GLU A 237 -7.76 -12.95 8.63
C GLU A 237 -7.09 -11.92 9.56
N ARG A 238 -5.98 -11.36 9.08
CA ARG A 238 -5.20 -10.32 9.76
C ARG A 238 -5.02 -9.06 8.91
N SER A 239 -3.90 -8.35 9.02
CA SER A 239 -3.76 -7.01 8.45
C SER A 239 -3.78 -7.03 6.92
N PHE A 240 -3.22 -8.07 6.28
CA PHE A 240 -3.33 -8.25 4.83
C PHE A 240 -4.78 -8.48 4.39
N PHE A 241 -5.54 -9.30 5.13
CA PHE A 241 -6.97 -9.48 4.90
C PHE A 241 -7.74 -8.16 4.99
N GLU A 242 -7.53 -7.36 6.05
CA GLU A 242 -8.18 -6.04 6.15
C GLU A 242 -7.86 -5.14 4.95
N SER A 243 -6.63 -5.18 4.44
CA SER A 243 -6.24 -4.44 3.26
C SER A 243 -6.93 -4.94 2.00
N VAL A 244 -7.00 -6.25 1.76
CA VAL A 244 -7.74 -6.83 0.62
C VAL A 244 -9.23 -6.52 0.68
N GLU A 245 -9.88 -6.67 1.84
CA GLU A 245 -11.31 -6.38 1.96
C GLU A 245 -11.63 -4.90 1.76
N ARG A 246 -10.73 -3.99 2.15
CA ARG A 246 -10.87 -2.56 1.81
C ARG A 246 -10.77 -2.30 0.30
N LEU A 247 -9.87 -2.98 -0.40
CA LEU A 247 -9.79 -2.90 -1.86
C LEU A 247 -11.08 -3.45 -2.50
N ARG A 248 -11.55 -4.60 -2.04
CA ARG A 248 -12.78 -5.25 -2.52
C ARG A 248 -14.04 -4.42 -2.26
N ALA A 249 -14.10 -3.68 -1.16
CA ALA A 249 -15.21 -2.77 -0.85
C ALA A 249 -15.28 -1.54 -1.78
N CYS A 250 -14.24 -1.25 -2.56
CA CYS A 250 -14.24 -0.17 -3.54
C CYS A 250 -14.88 -0.65 -4.86
N SER A 251 -16.18 -0.41 -5.02
CA SER A 251 -16.93 -0.83 -6.22
C SER A 251 -16.30 -0.36 -7.53
N ALA A 252 -15.80 0.89 -7.57
CA ALA A 252 -15.11 1.43 -8.73
C ALA A 252 -13.82 0.67 -9.06
N LEU A 253 -13.09 0.18 -8.04
CA LEU A 253 -11.92 -0.66 -8.27
C LEU A 253 -12.35 -2.02 -8.82
N VAL A 254 -13.32 -2.68 -8.19
CA VAL A 254 -13.83 -3.99 -8.64
C VAL A 254 -14.30 -3.92 -10.09
N GLU A 255 -15.07 -2.89 -10.46
CA GLU A 255 -15.51 -2.66 -11.85
C GLU A 255 -14.33 -2.47 -12.80
N ALA A 256 -13.31 -1.72 -12.38
CA ALA A 256 -12.12 -1.48 -13.20
C ALA A 256 -11.25 -2.74 -13.40
N LEU A 257 -11.21 -3.63 -12.40
CA LEU A 257 -10.49 -4.92 -12.46
C LEU A 257 -11.24 -5.97 -13.29
N GLY A 258 -12.57 -5.96 -13.20
CA GLY A 258 -13.42 -6.94 -13.85
C GLY A 258 -13.27 -6.95 -15.38
N TYR A 259 -13.45 -8.13 -15.96
CA TYR A 259 -13.74 -8.25 -17.38
C TYR A 259 -15.14 -7.68 -17.63
N GLY A 260 -15.23 -6.40 -17.99
CA GLY A 260 -16.44 -5.84 -18.60
C GLY A 260 -16.86 -6.63 -19.85
N GLY A 261 -17.54 -7.75 -19.64
CA GLY A 261 -18.55 -8.28 -20.54
C GLY A 261 -19.87 -7.58 -20.22
N PRO A 262 -20.76 -7.41 -21.22
CA PRO A 262 -22.04 -6.77 -20.99
C PRO A 262 -22.80 -7.53 -19.91
N HIS A 263 -23.36 -6.80 -18.94
CA HIS A 263 -24.41 -7.32 -18.08
C HIS A 263 -25.53 -7.86 -19.00
N VAL A 264 -25.77 -9.16 -18.93
CA VAL A 264 -26.97 -9.82 -19.48
C VAL A 264 -28.11 -9.61 -18.50
#